data_AF-A0A327YR84-F1
#
_entry.id   AF-A0A327YR84-F1
#
_cell.length_a   1.000
_cell.length_b   1.000
_cell.length_c   1.000
_cell.angle_alpha   90.00
_cell.angle_beta   90.00
_cell.angle_gamma   90.00
#
_symmetry.space_group_name_H-M   'P 1'
#
loop_
_entity.id
_entity.type
_entity.pdbx_description
1 polymer ?
#
loop_
_entity_poly.entity_id
_entity_poly.type
_entity_poly.pdbx_seq_one_letter_code
_entity_poly.pdbx_strand_id
1 'polypeptide(L)'
;MLRLENVSYSYGSEVVLKDLTFSVHKGELFGILGPNGSGKTTLLKLLSRELSPQAGTISLNGKALSFYNQKEFARLVAVLPQTVEMSFGYTVKETAELGRYAYQSSLFPKWTEEDEKAVTEALRQVDLWEKRDKYVDSLSGGERQRTYLARALVQEPEVLLLDEPTNHMDIAHQMNLLNALKRWTKEKKLTVIAIFHDINLASLYCDRILLLHNGEMIGVNKPRHLVDERILQKVFQTSVKRQEHPVVPKPLITFLPNIEAFGEHCGDIRDKVTVTANDEMIAIKTMHPFKVFSSALVGAGFQWATRFVNRHVPKDYRCDDACEEMKQYLRMHDFDIHRTIGMMTAVRLEDAAYVHMKTECFSLFTVVTAGVGNAVDISKAWEREMLTQGPGTINMMIFIDGHLTDAAYAQAMMTATEAKVKALFDEQIIDPETATPATGTSTDSIAIAATQKGHYFEYAGTITPIGKAIGRSVYEATRQALQKYRERRREYQ
;
A
#
# COMPACT_ATOMS: atom_id res chain seq x y z
N MET A 1 -12.79 28.82 -11.61
CA MET A 1 -12.11 27.84 -12.51
C MET A 1 -10.89 28.51 -13.09
N LEU A 2 -9.74 27.87 -13.00
CA LEU A 2 -8.47 28.33 -13.59
C LEU A 2 -8.25 27.59 -14.91
N ARG A 3 -7.87 28.30 -15.97
CA ARG A 3 -7.68 27.73 -17.30
C ARG A 3 -6.41 28.26 -17.94
N LEU A 4 -5.66 27.37 -18.57
CA LEU A 4 -4.49 27.65 -19.39
C LEU A 4 -4.82 27.26 -20.84
N GLU A 5 -4.49 28.13 -21.78
CA GLU A 5 -4.67 27.90 -23.21
C GLU A 5 -3.37 28.22 -23.93
N ASN A 6 -2.75 27.19 -24.50
CA ASN A 6 -1.52 27.24 -25.28
C ASN A 6 -0.34 27.95 -24.59
N VAL A 7 -0.22 27.76 -23.27
CA VAL A 7 0.75 28.50 -22.46
C VAL A 7 2.17 27.97 -22.68
N SER A 8 3.08 28.87 -23.07
CA SER A 8 4.51 28.57 -23.23
C SER A 8 5.39 29.61 -22.53
N TYR A 9 6.56 29.17 -22.08
CA TYR A 9 7.50 30.03 -21.36
C TYR A 9 8.95 29.56 -21.52
N SER A 10 9.87 30.52 -21.64
CA SER A 10 11.31 30.31 -21.80
C SER A 10 12.12 31.26 -20.92
N TYR A 11 13.24 30.80 -20.37
CA TYR A 11 14.25 31.68 -19.77
C TYR A 11 15.32 31.99 -20.82
N GLY A 12 15.31 33.22 -21.35
CA GLY A 12 16.16 33.55 -22.50
C GLY A 12 15.79 32.66 -23.70
N SER A 13 16.77 31.89 -24.19
CA SER A 13 16.58 30.93 -25.29
C SER A 13 16.15 29.52 -24.84
N GLU A 14 16.17 29.22 -23.54
CA GLU A 14 15.83 27.90 -23.01
C GLU A 14 14.31 27.78 -22.81
N VAL A 15 13.67 26.95 -23.64
CA VAL A 15 12.22 26.68 -23.54
C VAL A 15 11.94 25.73 -22.38
N VAL A 16 11.23 26.22 -21.36
CA VAL A 16 10.93 25.44 -20.14
C VAL A 16 9.54 24.83 -20.18
N LEU A 17 8.55 25.53 -20.76
CA LEU A 17 7.17 25.05 -20.88
C LEU A 17 6.68 25.22 -22.32
N LYS A 18 6.05 24.19 -22.86
CA LYS A 18 5.62 24.10 -24.26
C LYS A 18 4.14 23.78 -24.33
N ASP A 19 3.36 24.72 -24.86
CA ASP A 19 1.96 24.53 -25.27
C ASP A 19 1.07 23.83 -24.23
N LEU A 20 1.06 24.37 -23.00
CA LEU A 20 0.22 23.82 -21.94
C LEU A 20 -1.23 24.29 -22.06
N THR A 21 -2.15 23.34 -22.27
CA THR A 21 -3.59 23.59 -22.33
C THR A 21 -4.34 22.65 -21.38
N PHE A 22 -4.87 23.19 -20.28
CA PHE A 22 -5.67 22.44 -19.30
C PHE A 22 -6.47 23.36 -18.39
N SER A 23 -7.30 22.78 -17.52
CA SER A 23 -8.07 23.53 -16.51
C SER A 23 -8.11 22.84 -15.15
N VAL A 24 -8.20 23.67 -14.11
CA VAL A 24 -8.42 23.26 -12.72
C VAL A 24 -9.80 23.75 -12.25
N HIS A 25 -10.59 22.82 -11.74
CA HIS A 25 -11.95 23.05 -11.30
C HIS A 25 -11.99 23.68 -9.89
N LYS A 26 -13.09 24.38 -9.59
CA LYS A 26 -13.26 25.00 -8.27
C LYS A 26 -13.42 23.92 -7.19
N GLY A 27 -12.73 24.07 -6.07
CA GLY A 27 -12.77 23.10 -4.97
C GLY A 27 -12.06 21.77 -5.28
N GLU A 28 -11.15 21.79 -6.26
CA GLU A 28 -10.31 20.65 -6.63
C GLU A 28 -8.97 20.70 -5.90
N LEU A 29 -8.46 19.56 -5.42
CA LEU A 29 -7.05 19.41 -5.07
C LEU A 29 -6.31 18.83 -6.27
N PHE A 30 -5.59 19.69 -6.98
CA PHE A 30 -4.90 19.40 -8.23
C PHE A 30 -3.40 19.24 -8.01
N GLY A 31 -2.88 18.06 -8.32
CA GLY A 31 -1.45 17.75 -8.18
C GLY A 31 -0.66 18.03 -9.45
N ILE A 32 0.55 18.56 -9.31
CA ILE A 32 1.54 18.64 -10.39
C ILE A 32 2.67 17.68 -10.06
N LEU A 33 2.85 16.67 -10.91
CA LEU A 33 3.92 15.68 -10.82
C LEU A 33 4.88 15.81 -11.99
N GLY A 34 6.10 15.34 -11.80
CA GLY A 34 7.11 15.23 -12.84
C GLY A 34 8.53 15.24 -12.26
N PRO A 35 9.54 14.83 -13.05
CA PRO A 35 10.93 14.85 -12.62
C PRO A 35 11.44 16.28 -12.34
N ASN A 36 12.62 16.38 -11.72
CA ASN A 36 13.30 17.66 -11.60
C ASN A 36 13.60 18.25 -12.98
N GLY A 37 13.50 19.57 -13.11
CA GLY A 37 13.67 20.26 -14.39
C GLY A 37 12.47 20.18 -15.35
N SER A 38 11.35 19.53 -14.99
CA SER A 38 10.19 19.44 -15.88
C SER A 38 9.35 20.72 -16.02
N GLY A 39 9.70 21.80 -15.30
CA GLY A 39 9.01 23.08 -15.36
C GLY A 39 7.89 23.29 -14.33
N LYS A 40 7.76 22.42 -13.31
CA LYS A 40 6.71 22.50 -12.27
C LYS A 40 6.68 23.85 -11.55
N THR A 41 7.81 24.28 -10.98
CA THR A 41 7.93 25.57 -10.30
C THR A 41 7.72 26.74 -11.25
N THR A 42 8.21 26.67 -12.49
CA THR A 42 7.94 27.68 -13.53
C THR A 42 6.44 27.80 -13.82
N LEU A 43 5.73 26.68 -13.90
CA LEU A 43 4.28 26.67 -14.06
C LEU A 43 3.61 27.35 -12.86
N LEU A 44 4.01 27.01 -11.63
CA LEU A 44 3.45 27.66 -10.43
C LEU A 44 3.69 29.18 -10.43
N LYS A 45 4.88 29.62 -10.86
CA LYS A 45 5.22 31.06 -11.00
C LYS A 45 4.39 31.78 -12.06
N LEU A 46 4.01 31.11 -13.14
CA LEU A 46 3.06 31.65 -14.12
C LEU A 46 1.66 31.77 -13.52
N LEU A 47 1.23 30.78 -12.73
CA LEU A 47 -0.07 30.80 -12.05
C LEU A 47 -0.14 31.88 -10.97
N SER A 48 0.98 32.19 -10.30
CA SER A 48 1.08 33.25 -9.28
C SER A 48 1.32 34.65 -9.86
N ARG A 49 1.43 34.81 -11.19
CA ARG A 49 1.83 36.05 -11.89
C ARG A 49 3.22 36.57 -11.53
N GLU A 50 4.09 35.78 -10.90
CA GLU A 50 5.51 36.11 -10.79
C GLU A 50 6.17 36.15 -12.16
N LEU A 51 5.68 35.32 -13.09
CA LEU A 51 6.07 35.30 -14.49
C LEU A 51 4.85 35.56 -15.36
N SER A 52 5.09 36.11 -16.55
CA SER A 52 4.07 36.27 -17.59
C SER A 52 4.30 35.23 -18.70
N PRO A 53 3.25 34.60 -19.23
CA PRO A 53 3.40 33.67 -20.36
C PRO A 53 3.95 34.42 -21.58
N GLN A 54 4.84 33.78 -22.33
CA GLN A 54 5.37 34.34 -23.59
C GLN A 54 4.40 34.09 -24.76
N ALA A 55 3.62 33.01 -24.66
CA ALA A 55 2.53 32.68 -25.57
C ALA A 55 1.39 32.03 -24.77
N GLY A 56 0.18 32.11 -25.32
CA GLY A 56 -1.03 31.59 -24.68
C GLY A 56 -1.63 32.54 -23.64
N THR A 57 -2.67 32.07 -22.95
CA THR A 57 -3.38 32.85 -21.93
C THR A 57 -3.71 32.01 -20.71
N ILE A 58 -3.58 32.64 -19.54
CA ILE A 58 -4.05 32.09 -18.26
C ILE A 58 -5.24 32.93 -17.81
N SER A 59 -6.34 32.28 -17.46
CA SER A 59 -7.56 32.93 -16.97
C SER A 59 -8.06 32.32 -15.68
N LEU A 60 -8.64 33.16 -14.82
CA LEU A 60 -9.32 32.79 -13.60
C LEU A 60 -10.75 33.31 -13.67
N ASN A 61 -11.73 32.44 -13.41
CA ASN A 61 -13.15 32.79 -13.45
C ASN A 61 -13.58 33.47 -14.78
N GLY A 62 -12.98 33.02 -15.90
CA GLY A 62 -13.27 33.54 -17.24
C GLY A 62 -12.56 34.85 -17.61
N LYS A 63 -11.83 35.47 -16.68
CA LYS A 63 -11.06 36.71 -16.91
C LYS A 63 -9.56 36.40 -16.97
N ALA A 64 -8.85 36.91 -17.98
CA ALA A 64 -7.40 36.70 -18.08
C ALA A 64 -6.68 37.32 -16.88
N LEU A 65 -5.60 36.68 -16.41
CA LEU A 65 -4.87 37.11 -15.21
C LEU A 65 -4.32 38.53 -15.32
N SER A 66 -3.97 38.97 -16.53
CA SER A 66 -3.47 40.32 -16.84
C SER A 66 -4.51 41.43 -16.58
N PHE A 67 -5.81 41.12 -16.62
CA PHE A 67 -6.88 42.11 -16.40
C PHE A 67 -7.24 42.32 -14.92
N TYR A 68 -6.69 41.52 -14.00
CA TYR A 68 -6.83 41.76 -12.58
C TYR A 68 -5.79 42.77 -12.11
N ASN A 69 -6.21 43.77 -11.33
CA ASN A 69 -5.22 44.59 -10.64
C ASN A 69 -4.52 43.77 -9.54
N GLN A 70 -3.41 44.28 -9.01
CA GLN A 70 -2.57 43.54 -8.06
C GLN A 70 -3.35 43.15 -6.79
N LYS A 71 -4.19 44.05 -6.25
CA LYS A 71 -4.95 43.80 -5.02
C LYS A 71 -6.08 42.81 -5.26
N GLU A 72 -6.80 42.93 -6.37
CA GLU A 72 -7.83 41.95 -6.77
C GLU A 72 -7.23 40.56 -6.90
N PHE A 73 -6.09 40.42 -7.58
CA PHE A 73 -5.45 39.14 -7.76
C PHE A 73 -4.95 38.54 -6.44
N ALA A 74 -4.33 39.35 -5.57
CA ALA A 74 -3.84 38.91 -4.26
C ALA A 74 -4.94 38.45 -3.30
N ARG A 75 -6.20 38.84 -3.52
CA ARG A 75 -7.37 38.31 -2.77
C ARG A 75 -7.84 36.97 -3.33
N LEU A 76 -7.60 36.70 -4.60
CA LEU A 76 -8.08 35.50 -5.29
C LEU A 76 -7.07 34.35 -5.23
N VAL A 77 -5.77 34.67 -5.26
CA VAL A 77 -4.68 33.68 -5.35
C VAL A 77 -3.67 33.91 -4.24
N ALA A 78 -3.46 32.90 -3.42
CA ALA A 78 -2.42 32.86 -2.40
C ALA A 78 -1.33 31.85 -2.76
N VAL A 79 -0.09 32.14 -2.36
CA VAL A 79 1.06 31.26 -2.61
C VAL A 79 1.73 30.90 -1.29
N LEU A 80 1.95 29.60 -1.07
CA LEU A 80 2.89 29.10 -0.08
C LEU A 80 4.17 28.66 -0.81
N PRO A 81 5.25 29.48 -0.75
CA PRO A 81 6.51 29.13 -1.39
C PRO A 81 7.24 28.01 -0.63
N GLN A 82 8.14 27.31 -1.32
CA GLN A 82 8.94 26.21 -0.78
C GLN A 82 9.84 26.66 0.39
N THR A 83 10.47 27.82 0.25
CA THR A 83 11.36 28.40 1.27
C THR A 83 10.91 29.83 1.57
N VAL A 84 10.83 30.16 2.86
CA VAL A 84 10.67 31.55 3.30
C VAL A 84 11.91 31.90 4.11
N GLU A 85 12.79 32.70 3.52
CA GLU A 85 13.92 33.29 4.23
C GLU A 85 13.39 34.38 5.17
N MET A 86 13.79 34.35 6.43
CA MET A 86 13.42 35.37 7.42
C MET A 86 14.60 36.31 7.66
N SER A 87 14.32 37.61 7.58
CA SER A 87 15.28 38.66 7.94
C SER A 87 14.95 39.33 9.29
N PHE A 88 13.77 39.07 9.88
CA PHE A 88 13.28 39.73 11.10
C PHE A 88 12.47 38.77 11.99
N GLY A 89 12.49 38.99 13.31
CA GLY A 89 11.77 38.20 14.31
C GLY A 89 10.33 38.67 14.49
N TYR A 90 9.40 38.10 13.71
CA TYR A 90 7.95 38.29 13.90
C TYR A 90 7.35 37.15 14.74
N THR A 91 6.27 37.46 15.44
CA THR A 91 5.40 36.44 16.05
C THR A 91 4.58 35.70 15.00
N VAL A 92 4.02 34.56 15.40
CA VAL A 92 3.08 33.78 14.57
C VAL A 92 1.89 34.62 14.16
N LYS A 93 1.31 35.39 15.08
CA LYS A 93 0.17 36.27 14.81
C LYS A 93 0.55 37.34 13.81
N GLU A 94 1.60 38.10 14.07
CA GLU A 94 2.06 39.19 13.18
C GLU A 94 2.37 38.66 11.77
N THR A 95 2.96 37.47 11.67
CA THR A 95 3.24 36.83 10.37
C THR A 95 1.95 36.49 9.62
N ALA A 96 0.93 36.00 10.33
CA ALA A 96 -0.38 35.72 9.74
C ALA A 96 -1.12 36.99 9.33
N GLU A 97 -1.02 38.06 10.12
CA GLU A 97 -1.61 39.38 9.85
C GLU A 97 -1.14 39.98 8.51
N LEU A 98 0.11 39.70 8.09
CA LEU A 98 0.62 40.10 6.77
C LEU A 98 -0.27 39.58 5.61
N GLY A 99 -1.06 38.53 5.82
CA GLY A 99 -2.04 38.07 4.84
C GLY A 99 -3.09 39.14 4.50
N ARG A 100 -3.48 40.00 5.45
CA ARG A 100 -4.52 41.02 5.23
C ARG A 100 -4.05 42.23 4.42
N TYR A 101 -2.76 42.34 4.06
CA TYR A 101 -2.30 43.41 3.14
C TYR A 101 -3.09 43.44 1.82
N ALA A 102 -3.59 42.30 1.34
CA ALA A 102 -4.44 42.23 0.15
C ALA A 102 -5.77 43.01 0.28
N TYR A 103 -6.25 43.23 1.50
CA TYR A 103 -7.51 43.91 1.79
C TYR A 103 -7.35 45.40 2.10
N GLN A 104 -6.14 45.85 2.44
CA GLN A 104 -5.87 47.23 2.82
C GLN A 104 -5.98 48.17 1.60
N SER A 105 -6.90 49.14 1.65
CA SER A 105 -7.20 50.06 0.54
C SER A 105 -6.75 51.51 0.75
N SER A 106 -6.48 51.94 1.98
CA SER A 106 -6.12 53.33 2.33
C SER A 106 -4.64 53.50 2.67
N LEU A 107 -4.16 54.76 2.69
CA LEU A 107 -2.81 55.15 3.13
C LEU A 107 -2.56 54.84 4.63
N PHE A 108 -3.63 54.77 5.42
CA PHE A 108 -3.62 54.41 6.85
C PHE A 108 -4.76 53.42 7.12
N PRO A 109 -4.58 52.14 6.75
CA PRO A 109 -5.59 51.13 6.99
C PRO A 109 -5.75 50.91 8.49
N LYS A 110 -6.98 51.00 8.99
CA LYS A 110 -7.29 50.60 10.37
C LYS A 110 -7.54 49.10 10.40
N TRP A 111 -6.96 48.42 11.38
CA TRP A 111 -7.26 47.03 11.67
C TRP A 111 -8.74 46.87 12.02
N THR A 112 -9.45 46.00 11.31
CA THR A 112 -10.90 45.78 11.50
C THR A 112 -11.17 44.51 12.31
N GLU A 113 -12.39 44.39 12.84
CA GLU A 113 -12.84 43.14 13.47
C GLU A 113 -12.86 41.96 12.49
N GLU A 114 -13.10 42.23 11.20
CA GLU A 114 -13.05 41.21 10.14
C GLU A 114 -11.61 40.69 9.94
N ASP A 115 -10.61 41.58 10.02
CA ASP A 115 -9.20 41.20 9.94
C ASP A 115 -8.80 40.31 11.12
N GLU A 116 -9.17 40.71 12.34
CA GLU A 116 -8.89 39.92 13.55
C GLU A 116 -9.56 38.54 13.50
N LYS A 117 -10.82 38.50 13.02
CA LYS A 117 -11.57 37.24 12.86
C LYS A 117 -10.89 36.32 11.84
N ALA A 118 -10.48 36.85 10.68
CA ALA A 118 -9.80 36.07 9.65
C ALA A 118 -8.47 35.49 10.15
N VAL A 119 -7.68 36.28 10.88
CA VAL A 119 -6.41 35.84 11.50
C VAL A 119 -6.66 34.75 12.53
N THR A 120 -7.61 34.97 13.43
CA THR A 120 -7.97 33.99 14.46
C THR A 120 -8.42 32.66 13.85
N GLU A 121 -9.30 32.70 12.85
CA GLU A 121 -9.83 31.52 12.18
C GLU A 121 -8.74 30.77 11.38
N ALA A 122 -7.84 31.48 10.71
CA ALA A 122 -6.72 30.85 10.00
C ALA A 122 -5.73 30.18 10.96
N LEU A 123 -5.39 30.83 12.08
CA LEU A 123 -4.48 30.26 13.10
C LEU A 123 -5.08 29.03 13.78
N ARG A 124 -6.40 29.00 14.01
CA ARG A 124 -7.10 27.81 14.52
C ARG A 124 -7.10 26.67 13.51
N GLN A 125 -7.32 26.97 12.23
CA GLN A 125 -7.32 25.97 11.16
C GLN A 125 -5.99 25.22 11.02
N VAL A 126 -4.87 25.86 11.37
CA VAL A 126 -3.53 25.27 11.34
C VAL A 126 -2.99 24.87 12.71
N ASP A 127 -3.84 24.89 13.75
CA ASP A 127 -3.49 24.53 15.13
C ASP A 127 -2.31 25.33 15.72
N LEU A 128 -2.34 26.66 15.54
CA LEU A 128 -1.31 27.58 16.03
C LEU A 128 -1.85 28.72 16.91
N TRP A 129 -3.15 28.73 17.22
CA TRP A 129 -3.75 29.79 18.03
C TRP A 129 -3.12 29.94 19.42
N GLU A 130 -2.80 28.83 20.08
CA GLU A 130 -2.13 28.82 21.39
C GLU A 130 -0.65 29.23 21.31
N LYS A 131 -0.07 29.30 20.11
CA LYS A 131 1.31 29.71 19.84
C LYS A 131 1.40 31.06 19.15
N ARG A 132 0.29 31.80 19.04
CA ARG A 132 0.19 33.06 18.28
C ARG A 132 1.23 34.11 18.70
N ASP A 133 1.59 34.15 19.98
CA ASP A 133 2.52 35.12 20.56
C ASP A 133 4.00 34.66 20.53
N LYS A 134 4.28 33.44 20.03
CA LYS A 134 5.65 32.95 19.88
C LYS A 134 6.29 33.51 18.62
N TYR A 135 7.61 33.73 18.69
CA TYR A 135 8.40 34.09 17.51
C TYR A 135 8.54 32.91 16.54
N VAL A 136 8.46 33.20 15.24
CA VAL A 136 8.49 32.17 14.18
C VAL A 136 9.83 31.43 14.11
N ASP A 137 10.92 32.07 14.51
CA ASP A 137 12.27 31.50 14.56
C ASP A 137 12.42 30.44 15.67
N SER A 138 11.63 30.54 16.74
CA SER A 138 11.58 29.58 17.84
C SER A 138 10.75 28.33 17.54
N LEU A 139 10.08 28.29 16.38
CA LEU A 139 9.22 27.18 15.97
C LEU A 139 9.99 26.06 15.28
N SER A 140 9.46 24.84 15.38
CA SER A 140 9.87 23.74 14.50
C SER A 140 9.60 24.05 13.03
N GLY A 141 10.28 23.36 12.10
CA GLY A 141 10.08 23.56 10.66
C GLY A 141 8.63 23.39 10.22
N GLY A 142 7.93 22.38 10.76
CA GLY A 142 6.52 22.12 10.45
C GLY A 142 5.57 23.19 10.99
N GLU A 143 5.82 23.72 12.19
CA GLU A 143 5.04 24.84 12.75
C GLU A 143 5.28 26.13 11.96
N ARG A 144 6.53 26.42 11.61
CA ARG A 144 6.88 27.57 10.77
C ARG A 144 6.14 27.52 9.43
N GLN A 145 6.09 26.36 8.81
CA GLN A 145 5.34 26.19 7.57
C GLN A 145 3.82 26.37 7.76
N ARG A 146 3.26 25.88 8.87
CA ARG A 146 1.85 26.13 9.23
C ARG A 146 1.57 27.62 9.47
N THR A 147 2.51 28.37 10.03
CA THR A 147 2.39 29.84 10.16
C THR A 147 2.27 30.50 8.78
N TYR A 148 3.08 30.09 7.81
CA TYR A 148 2.98 30.63 6.44
C TYR A 148 1.74 30.18 5.70
N LEU A 149 1.26 28.96 5.98
CA LEU A 149 -0.04 28.51 5.49
C LEU A 149 -1.17 29.35 6.09
N ALA A 150 -1.13 29.67 7.40
CA ALA A 150 -2.10 30.58 8.00
C ALA A 150 -2.07 31.94 7.31
N ARG A 151 -0.88 32.54 7.09
CA ARG A 151 -0.74 33.79 6.34
C ARG A 151 -1.42 33.73 4.96
N ALA A 152 -1.28 32.62 4.24
CA ALA A 152 -1.96 32.42 2.96
C ALA A 152 -3.47 32.27 3.11
N LEU A 153 -3.96 31.57 4.14
CA LEU A 153 -5.38 31.38 4.41
C LEU A 153 -6.08 32.65 4.90
N VAL A 154 -5.37 33.53 5.61
CA VAL A 154 -5.87 34.85 6.04
C VAL A 154 -6.26 35.74 4.86
N GLN A 155 -5.69 35.49 3.67
CA GLN A 155 -6.09 36.15 2.42
C GLN A 155 -7.49 35.73 1.94
N GLU A 156 -8.06 34.66 2.50
CA GLU A 156 -9.32 34.04 2.06
C GLU A 156 -9.35 33.76 0.54
N PRO A 157 -8.31 33.08 -0.02
CA PRO A 157 -8.15 32.92 -1.45
C PRO A 157 -9.18 31.96 -2.06
N GLU A 158 -9.48 32.14 -3.35
CA GLU A 158 -10.18 31.12 -4.14
C GLU A 158 -9.24 30.00 -4.61
N VAL A 159 -7.97 30.33 -4.81
CA VAL A 159 -6.91 29.43 -5.28
C VAL A 159 -5.69 29.51 -4.35
N LEU A 160 -5.28 28.38 -3.81
CA LEU A 160 -4.07 28.23 -3.02
C LEU A 160 -3.02 27.46 -3.83
N LEU A 161 -1.90 28.10 -4.11
CA LEU A 161 -0.75 27.55 -4.83
C LEU A 161 0.30 27.10 -3.82
N LEU A 162 0.74 25.85 -3.91
CA LEU A 162 1.68 25.25 -2.98
C LEU A 162 2.88 24.67 -3.73
N ASP A 163 4.08 25.19 -3.46
CA ASP A 163 5.31 24.61 -3.97
C ASP A 163 5.87 23.62 -2.95
N GLU A 164 5.74 22.32 -3.24
CA GLU A 164 6.27 21.22 -2.41
C GLU A 164 5.90 21.32 -0.92
N PRO A 165 4.60 21.42 -0.58
CA PRO A 165 4.15 21.75 0.77
C PRO A 165 4.44 20.67 1.82
N THR A 166 4.95 19.51 1.44
CA THR A 166 5.26 18.41 2.37
C THR A 166 6.77 18.28 2.63
N ASN A 167 7.62 19.02 1.93
CA ASN A 167 9.07 18.87 2.07
C ASN A 167 9.55 19.36 3.44
N HIS A 168 10.55 18.68 4.02
CA HIS A 168 11.11 18.95 5.36
C HIS A 168 10.15 18.75 6.55
N MET A 169 8.97 18.15 6.33
CA MET A 169 8.04 17.74 7.38
C MET A 169 8.19 16.25 7.70
N ASP A 170 7.95 15.87 8.97
CA ASP A 170 7.75 14.47 9.31
C ASP A 170 6.40 13.94 8.77
N ILE A 171 6.25 12.62 8.77
CA ILE A 171 5.09 11.92 8.17
C ILE A 171 3.77 12.38 8.80
N ALA A 172 3.72 12.57 10.12
CA ALA A 172 2.50 12.94 10.81
C ALA A 172 2.03 14.34 10.40
N HIS A 173 2.95 15.30 10.34
CA HIS A 173 2.67 16.65 9.92
C HIS A 173 2.29 16.74 8.43
N GLN A 174 2.95 15.96 7.56
CA GLN A 174 2.57 15.85 6.15
C GLN A 174 1.12 15.37 6.00
N MET A 175 0.74 14.29 6.70
CA MET A 175 -0.62 13.76 6.64
C MET A 175 -1.65 14.77 7.15
N ASN A 176 -1.36 15.44 8.27
CA ASN A 176 -2.26 16.45 8.83
C ASN A 176 -2.48 17.62 7.86
N LEU A 177 -1.43 18.11 7.20
CA LEU A 177 -1.52 19.16 6.20
C LEU A 177 -2.38 18.71 5.00
N LEU A 178 -2.10 17.55 4.42
CA LEU A 178 -2.84 17.05 3.25
C LEU A 178 -4.30 16.76 3.59
N ASN A 179 -4.59 16.22 4.78
CA ASN A 179 -5.94 16.05 5.29
C ASN A 179 -6.68 17.39 5.43
N ALA A 180 -6.02 18.41 5.97
CA ALA A 180 -6.58 19.75 6.12
C ALA A 180 -6.88 20.38 4.75
N LEU A 181 -5.94 20.34 3.81
CA LEU A 181 -6.12 20.83 2.45
C LEU A 181 -7.31 20.11 1.78
N LYS A 182 -7.39 18.79 1.90
CA LYS A 182 -8.49 18.02 1.32
C LYS A 182 -9.83 18.39 1.93
N ARG A 183 -9.88 18.60 3.25
CA ARG A 183 -11.08 19.06 3.94
C ARG A 183 -11.52 20.44 3.45
N TRP A 184 -10.60 21.40 3.34
CA TRP A 184 -10.91 22.76 2.86
C TRP A 184 -11.39 22.79 1.42
N THR A 185 -10.89 21.90 0.55
CA THR A 185 -11.41 21.79 -0.83
C THR A 185 -12.89 21.40 -0.86
N LYS A 186 -13.34 20.56 0.08
CA LYS A 186 -14.73 20.09 0.18
C LYS A 186 -15.64 21.12 0.86
N GLU A 187 -15.23 21.60 2.02
CA GLU A 187 -16.04 22.47 2.90
C GLU A 187 -16.07 23.92 2.43
N LYS A 188 -14.92 24.46 2.05
CA LYS A 188 -14.75 25.89 1.69
C LYS A 188 -14.72 26.13 0.19
N LYS A 189 -14.79 25.06 -0.62
CA LYS A 189 -14.60 25.12 -2.08
C LYS A 189 -13.28 25.79 -2.50
N LEU A 190 -12.27 25.71 -1.63
CA LEU A 190 -10.92 26.20 -1.90
C LEU A 190 -10.28 25.34 -3.00
N THR A 191 -9.78 25.98 -4.05
CA THR A 191 -9.03 25.29 -5.10
C THR A 191 -7.58 25.21 -4.67
N VAL A 192 -6.99 24.02 -4.64
CA VAL A 192 -5.59 23.82 -4.24
C VAL A 192 -4.81 23.28 -5.43
N ILE A 193 -3.72 23.94 -5.79
CA ILE A 193 -2.77 23.46 -6.80
C ILE A 193 -1.43 23.25 -6.12
N ALA A 194 -0.98 22.01 -6.05
CA ALA A 194 0.21 21.65 -5.30
C ALA A 194 1.20 20.83 -6.13
N ILE A 195 2.48 21.17 -6.01
CA ILE A 195 3.57 20.37 -6.57
C ILE A 195 3.88 19.24 -5.59
N PHE A 196 3.94 18.00 -6.09
CA PHE A 196 4.29 16.82 -5.31
C PHE A 196 5.53 16.15 -5.89
N HIS A 197 6.39 15.65 -5.00
CA HIS A 197 7.48 14.72 -5.36
C HIS A 197 7.11 13.27 -5.13
N ASP A 198 6.25 13.02 -4.14
CA ASP A 198 5.79 11.69 -3.81
C ASP A 198 4.52 11.34 -4.63
N ILE A 199 4.68 10.37 -5.52
CA ILE A 199 3.62 9.85 -6.40
C ILE A 199 2.46 9.25 -5.58
N ASN A 200 2.75 8.62 -4.45
CA ASN A 200 1.76 8.00 -3.58
C ASN A 200 0.95 9.06 -2.83
N LEU A 201 1.59 10.13 -2.33
CA LEU A 201 0.86 11.25 -1.71
C LEU A 201 -0.06 11.94 -2.72
N ALA A 202 0.44 12.20 -3.93
CA ALA A 202 -0.39 12.77 -4.99
C ALA A 202 -1.56 11.83 -5.35
N SER A 203 -1.30 10.52 -5.45
CA SER A 203 -2.32 9.51 -5.73
C SER A 203 -3.44 9.49 -4.69
N LEU A 204 -3.08 9.54 -3.41
CA LEU A 204 -4.01 9.50 -2.29
C LEU A 204 -4.89 10.75 -2.24
N TYR A 205 -4.29 11.94 -2.32
CA TYR A 205 -4.98 13.19 -2.00
C TYR A 205 -5.56 13.94 -3.21
N CYS A 206 -4.90 13.87 -4.35
CA CYS A 206 -5.30 14.64 -5.53
C CYS A 206 -6.57 14.06 -6.19
N ASP A 207 -7.41 14.98 -6.64
CA ASP A 207 -8.58 14.67 -7.48
C ASP A 207 -8.12 14.38 -8.91
N ARG A 208 -7.28 15.26 -9.46
CA ARG A 208 -6.57 15.07 -10.73
C ARG A 208 -5.11 15.48 -10.58
N ILE A 209 -4.28 14.91 -11.45
CA ILE A 209 -2.86 15.15 -11.53
C ILE A 209 -2.54 15.62 -12.94
N LEU A 210 -1.67 16.63 -13.06
CA LEU A 210 -0.90 16.96 -14.24
C LEU A 210 0.45 16.24 -14.14
N LEU A 211 0.81 15.43 -15.14
CA LEU A 211 2.14 14.85 -15.26
C LEU A 211 2.96 15.62 -16.30
N LEU A 212 4.03 16.29 -15.86
CA LEU A 212 4.95 17.07 -16.69
C LEU A 212 6.26 16.33 -16.93
N HIS A 213 6.76 16.39 -18.16
CA HIS A 213 8.07 15.87 -18.54
C HIS A 213 8.67 16.75 -19.64
N ASN A 214 9.89 17.27 -19.43
CA ASN A 214 10.61 18.13 -20.38
C ASN A 214 9.78 19.31 -20.92
N GLY A 215 9.02 19.96 -20.03
CA GLY A 215 8.18 21.11 -20.35
C GLY A 215 6.86 20.81 -21.03
N GLU A 216 6.58 19.54 -21.30
CA GLU A 216 5.38 19.08 -22.00
C GLU A 216 4.42 18.35 -21.05
N MET A 217 3.14 18.47 -21.34
CA MET A 217 2.08 17.76 -20.64
C MET A 217 1.97 16.32 -21.17
N ILE A 218 2.33 15.35 -20.34
CA ILE A 218 2.05 13.93 -20.65
C ILE A 218 0.55 13.65 -20.52
N GLY A 219 -0.11 14.29 -19.56
CA GLY A 219 -1.57 14.27 -19.44
C GLY A 219 -2.09 14.87 -18.16
N VAL A 220 -3.41 15.12 -18.13
CA VAL A 220 -4.15 15.56 -16.94
C VAL A 220 -5.34 14.64 -16.69
N ASN A 221 -5.31 13.89 -15.59
CA ASN A 221 -6.37 12.93 -15.29
C ASN A 221 -6.40 12.57 -13.80
N LYS A 222 -7.37 11.76 -13.38
CA LYS A 222 -7.37 11.13 -12.06
C LYS A 222 -6.12 10.25 -11.91
N PRO A 223 -5.58 10.11 -10.68
CA PRO A 223 -4.36 9.33 -10.45
C PRO A 223 -4.38 7.92 -11.06
N ARG A 224 -5.51 7.22 -10.99
CA ARG A 224 -5.68 5.85 -11.53
C ARG A 224 -5.31 5.69 -13.02
N HIS A 225 -5.40 6.77 -13.81
CA HIS A 225 -5.16 6.76 -15.25
C HIS A 225 -3.75 7.27 -15.65
N LEU A 226 -3.07 8.03 -14.78
CA LEU A 226 -1.73 8.56 -15.06
C LEU A 226 -0.62 7.86 -14.29
N VAL A 227 -0.95 7.30 -13.13
CA VAL A 227 -0.05 6.54 -12.27
C VAL A 227 -0.03 5.09 -12.77
N ASP A 228 0.50 4.90 -13.98
CA ASP A 228 0.68 3.62 -14.67
C ASP A 228 2.17 3.24 -14.77
N GLU A 229 2.49 1.95 -14.69
CA GLU A 229 3.88 1.47 -14.68
C GLU A 229 4.67 1.96 -15.90
N ARG A 230 4.07 1.89 -17.10
CA ARG A 230 4.77 2.24 -18.36
C ARG A 230 5.00 3.74 -18.45
N ILE A 231 4.00 4.54 -18.07
CA ILE A 231 4.09 6.00 -18.08
C ILE A 231 5.15 6.45 -17.08
N LEU A 232 5.10 5.95 -15.85
CA LEU A 232 6.04 6.33 -14.80
C LEU A 232 7.46 5.89 -15.12
N GLN A 233 7.65 4.69 -15.67
CA GLN A 233 8.98 4.22 -16.10
C GLN A 233 9.57 5.12 -17.19
N LYS A 234 8.76 5.57 -18.16
CA LYS A 234 9.20 6.51 -19.21
C LYS A 234 9.56 7.88 -18.64
N VAL A 235 8.77 8.39 -17.69
CA VAL A 235 8.92 9.75 -17.16
C VAL A 235 10.02 9.84 -16.10
N PHE A 236 10.09 8.89 -15.18
CA PHE A 236 11.03 8.89 -14.05
C PHE A 236 12.27 8.01 -14.28
N GLN A 237 12.35 7.31 -15.41
CA GLN A 237 13.49 6.46 -15.79
C GLN A 237 13.83 5.40 -14.72
N THR A 238 12.81 4.90 -14.02
CA THR A 238 12.97 3.94 -12.93
C THR A 238 11.92 2.85 -13.01
N SER A 239 12.29 1.63 -12.59
CA SER A 239 11.39 0.49 -12.54
C SER A 239 10.44 0.62 -11.36
N VAL A 240 9.15 0.55 -11.63
CA VAL A 240 8.10 0.65 -10.62
C VAL A 240 7.10 -0.49 -10.76
N LYS A 241 6.49 -0.86 -9.64
CA LYS A 241 5.35 -1.77 -9.62
C LYS A 241 4.13 -1.02 -9.11
N ARG A 242 3.01 -1.17 -9.82
CA ARG A 242 1.71 -0.69 -9.38
C ARG A 242 0.99 -1.78 -8.62
N GLN A 243 0.46 -1.39 -7.47
CA GLN A 243 -0.45 -2.16 -6.64
C GLN A 243 -1.70 -1.33 -6.36
N GLU A 244 -2.74 -1.98 -5.87
CA GLU A 244 -3.89 -1.26 -5.32
C GLU A 244 -3.63 -0.98 -3.83
N HIS A 245 -3.98 0.22 -3.38
CA HIS A 245 -3.80 0.57 -1.98
C HIS A 245 -4.71 -0.31 -1.09
N PRO A 246 -4.21 -0.86 0.03
CA PRO A 246 -4.91 -1.90 0.78
C PRO A 246 -6.23 -1.43 1.43
N VAL A 247 -6.36 -0.12 1.67
CA VAL A 247 -7.51 0.46 2.39
C VAL A 247 -8.42 1.33 1.49
N VAL A 248 -7.92 1.86 0.38
CA VAL A 248 -8.66 2.83 -0.45
C VAL A 248 -8.48 2.52 -1.93
N PRO A 249 -9.46 2.84 -2.81
CA PRO A 249 -9.40 2.53 -4.24
C PRO A 249 -8.49 3.52 -5.01
N LYS A 250 -7.21 3.53 -4.65
CA LYS A 250 -6.17 4.40 -5.22
C LYS A 250 -4.94 3.55 -5.59
N PRO A 251 -4.22 3.91 -6.66
CA PRO A 251 -2.99 3.20 -7.00
C PRO A 251 -1.90 3.51 -5.97
N LEU A 252 -1.15 2.47 -5.61
CA LEU A 252 0.05 2.52 -4.80
C LEU A 252 1.24 2.10 -5.68
N ILE A 253 2.29 2.90 -5.69
CA ILE A 253 3.51 2.64 -6.45
C ILE A 253 4.62 2.23 -5.50
N THR A 254 5.26 1.10 -5.81
CA THR A 254 6.49 0.65 -5.16
C THR A 254 7.65 0.74 -6.15
N PHE A 255 8.83 1.12 -5.65
CA PHE A 255 10.05 1.15 -6.44
C PHE A 255 10.66 -0.24 -6.48
N LEU A 256 11.08 -0.67 -7.67
CA LEU A 256 11.80 -1.93 -7.83
C LEU A 256 13.31 -1.62 -7.88
N PRO A 257 14.14 -2.30 -7.08
CA PRO A 257 15.58 -2.20 -7.26
C PRO A 257 15.98 -2.74 -8.64
N ASN A 258 17.18 -2.40 -9.10
CA ASN A 258 17.76 -3.06 -10.28
C ASN A 258 18.05 -4.52 -9.90
N ILE A 259 17.10 -5.41 -10.19
CA ILE A 259 17.25 -6.85 -9.97
C ILE A 259 17.95 -7.41 -11.22
N GLU A 260 19.15 -7.96 -11.06
CA GLU A 260 19.76 -8.80 -12.11
C GLU A 260 18.79 -9.93 -12.46
N ALA A 261 18.52 -10.13 -13.75
CA ALA A 261 17.63 -11.18 -14.21
C ALA A 261 18.02 -12.52 -13.56
N PHE A 262 17.17 -13.02 -12.65
CA PHE A 262 17.43 -14.29 -11.98
C PHE A 262 17.46 -15.39 -13.05
N GLY A 263 18.62 -15.99 -13.25
CA GLY A 263 18.83 -16.98 -14.30
C GLY A 263 17.81 -18.12 -14.27
N GLU A 264 17.53 -18.68 -15.44
CA GLU A 264 16.55 -19.76 -15.66
C GLU A 264 16.92 -21.10 -15.03
N HIS A 265 17.94 -21.16 -14.18
CA HIS A 265 18.42 -22.43 -13.65
C HIS A 265 17.46 -23.00 -12.59
N CYS A 266 16.80 -24.10 -12.94
CA CYS A 266 15.99 -24.88 -12.01
C CYS A 266 16.91 -25.64 -11.03
N GLY A 267 16.96 -25.17 -9.78
CA GLY A 267 17.61 -25.90 -8.70
C GLY A 267 16.68 -26.96 -8.11
N ASP A 268 17.20 -27.80 -7.23
CA ASP A 268 16.33 -28.63 -6.39
C ASP A 268 15.83 -27.82 -5.19
N ILE A 269 14.53 -27.84 -4.92
CA ILE A 269 13.98 -27.16 -3.74
C ILE A 269 14.48 -27.80 -2.44
N ARG A 270 14.82 -29.09 -2.45
CA ARG A 270 15.34 -29.82 -1.29
C ARG A 270 16.70 -29.29 -0.82
N ASP A 271 17.49 -28.72 -1.72
CA ASP A 271 18.77 -28.09 -1.38
C ASP A 271 18.58 -26.71 -0.73
N LYS A 272 17.37 -26.14 -0.84
CA LYS A 272 17.04 -24.78 -0.39
C LYS A 272 16.22 -24.78 0.91
N VAL A 273 15.85 -25.96 1.42
CA VAL A 273 15.05 -26.12 2.64
C VAL A 273 15.67 -27.17 3.57
N THR A 274 15.70 -26.88 4.86
CA THR A 274 16.12 -27.81 5.91
C THR A 274 14.94 -28.10 6.82
N VAL A 275 14.63 -29.39 7.03
CA VAL A 275 13.52 -29.85 7.87
C VAL A 275 14.08 -30.40 9.17
N THR A 276 13.56 -29.91 10.28
CA THR A 276 13.80 -30.43 11.63
C THR A 276 12.45 -30.84 12.21
N ALA A 277 12.29 -32.10 12.60
CA ALA A 277 11.05 -32.61 13.18
C ALA A 277 11.33 -33.31 14.51
N ASN A 278 10.52 -33.03 15.51
CA ASN A 278 10.46 -33.72 16.79
C ASN A 278 8.99 -33.86 17.22
N ASP A 279 8.75 -34.33 18.45
CA ASP A 279 7.39 -34.54 18.97
C ASP A 279 6.61 -33.23 19.22
N GLU A 280 7.31 -32.10 19.37
CA GLU A 280 6.72 -30.79 19.65
C GLU A 280 6.41 -29.99 18.39
N MET A 281 7.27 -30.06 17.36
CA MET A 281 7.13 -29.26 16.14
C MET A 281 7.85 -29.83 14.92
N ILE A 282 7.30 -29.53 13.74
CA ILE A 282 8.01 -29.58 12.46
C ILE A 282 8.44 -28.16 12.12
N ALA A 283 9.75 -27.91 12.09
CA ALA A 283 10.37 -26.67 11.67
C ALA A 283 10.99 -26.83 10.28
N ILE A 284 10.70 -25.90 9.38
CA ILE A 284 11.35 -25.82 8.07
C ILE A 284 12.05 -24.46 7.97
N LYS A 285 13.35 -24.51 7.70
CA LYS A 285 14.19 -23.34 7.45
C LYS A 285 14.51 -23.25 5.96
N THR A 286 14.32 -22.08 5.37
CA THR A 286 14.73 -21.83 3.98
C THR A 286 16.11 -21.16 3.93
N MET A 287 16.87 -21.38 2.86
CA MET A 287 18.19 -20.78 2.65
C MET A 287 18.12 -19.25 2.46
N HIS A 288 17.03 -18.78 1.84
CA HIS A 288 16.73 -17.37 1.61
C HIS A 288 15.25 -17.10 1.91
N PRO A 289 14.83 -15.84 2.10
CA PRO A 289 13.41 -15.51 2.22
C PRO A 289 12.64 -15.98 0.99
N PHE A 290 11.57 -16.73 1.19
CA PHE A 290 10.62 -17.08 0.13
C PHE A 290 9.39 -16.17 0.25
N LYS A 291 8.80 -15.80 -0.88
CA LYS A 291 7.50 -15.12 -0.87
C LYS A 291 6.43 -16.18 -0.64
N VAL A 292 5.56 -15.95 0.34
CA VAL A 292 4.55 -16.88 0.79
C VAL A 292 3.18 -16.25 0.68
N PHE A 293 2.19 -17.01 0.23
CA PHE A 293 0.78 -16.73 0.45
C PHE A 293 0.19 -17.83 1.33
N SER A 294 -0.40 -17.45 2.46
CA SER A 294 -0.76 -18.40 3.52
C SER A 294 -2.10 -18.07 4.19
N SER A 295 -2.82 -19.11 4.61
CA SER A 295 -3.97 -19.05 5.52
C SER A 295 -3.63 -19.46 6.95
N ALA A 296 -2.34 -19.59 7.28
CA ALA A 296 -1.87 -19.99 8.60
C ALA A 296 -2.24 -19.00 9.71
N LEU A 297 -2.21 -19.47 10.95
CA LEU A 297 -2.52 -18.70 12.16
C LEU A 297 -1.58 -17.51 12.37
N VAL A 298 -0.28 -17.71 12.16
CA VAL A 298 0.74 -16.65 12.15
C VAL A 298 1.34 -16.54 10.75
N GLY A 299 1.42 -15.32 10.23
CA GLY A 299 1.89 -15.04 8.87
C GLY A 299 0.84 -15.27 7.78
N ALA A 300 -0.43 -14.95 8.06
CA ALA A 300 -1.51 -14.97 7.10
C ALA A 300 -1.34 -13.89 6.01
N GLY A 301 -1.80 -14.16 4.79
CA GLY A 301 -1.65 -13.28 3.64
C GLY A 301 -0.28 -13.40 2.98
N PHE A 302 0.16 -12.32 2.31
CA PHE A 302 1.46 -12.27 1.64
C PHE A 302 2.57 -11.85 2.62
N GLN A 303 3.64 -12.64 2.68
CA GLN A 303 4.81 -12.35 3.51
C GLN A 303 6.09 -12.94 2.91
N TRP A 304 7.25 -12.35 3.22
CA TRP A 304 8.53 -13.02 3.01
C TRP A 304 8.91 -13.81 4.27
N ALA A 305 9.06 -15.13 4.16
CA ALA A 305 9.34 -16.01 5.29
C ALA A 305 10.63 -16.81 5.11
N THR A 306 11.32 -17.06 6.22
CA THR A 306 12.51 -17.94 6.29
C THR A 306 12.33 -19.15 7.19
N ARG A 307 11.18 -19.21 7.87
CA ARG A 307 10.83 -20.21 8.88
C ARG A 307 9.37 -20.62 8.70
N PHE A 308 9.10 -21.91 8.84
CA PHE A 308 7.76 -22.47 8.82
C PHE A 308 7.68 -23.45 9.99
N VAL A 309 6.66 -23.31 10.83
CA VAL A 309 6.52 -24.09 12.05
C VAL A 309 5.13 -24.70 12.07
N ASN A 310 5.05 -26.02 12.20
CA ASN A 310 3.82 -26.73 12.50
C ASN A 310 3.96 -27.34 13.89
N ARG A 311 3.33 -26.72 14.89
CA ARG A 311 3.42 -27.10 16.30
C ARG A 311 2.35 -28.13 16.66
N HIS A 312 2.73 -29.13 17.44
CA HIS A 312 1.78 -30.05 18.07
C HIS A 312 1.06 -29.38 19.24
N VAL A 313 -0.25 -29.54 19.33
CA VAL A 313 -1.07 -29.16 20.49
C VAL A 313 -1.88 -30.36 20.99
N PRO A 314 -2.16 -30.47 22.30
CA PRO A 314 -3.04 -31.51 22.83
C PRO A 314 -4.45 -31.48 22.20
N LYS A 315 -5.16 -32.61 22.18
CA LYS A 315 -6.52 -32.70 21.60
C LYS A 315 -7.56 -31.88 22.38
N ASP A 316 -7.32 -31.65 23.66
CA ASP A 316 -8.12 -30.83 24.56
C ASP A 316 -7.67 -29.36 24.60
N TYR A 317 -6.76 -28.96 23.69
CA TYR A 317 -6.31 -27.58 23.56
C TYR A 317 -7.50 -26.63 23.39
N ARG A 318 -7.63 -25.68 24.32
CA ARG A 318 -8.61 -24.59 24.32
C ARG A 318 -7.88 -23.30 24.63
N CYS A 319 -7.95 -22.36 23.70
CA CYS A 319 -7.35 -21.04 23.85
C CYS A 319 -8.27 -20.00 23.21
N ASP A 320 -8.55 -18.91 23.93
CA ASP A 320 -9.38 -17.81 23.45
C ASP A 320 -8.69 -17.03 22.32
N ASP A 321 -7.36 -16.90 22.39
CA ASP A 321 -6.53 -16.26 21.36
C ASP A 321 -5.34 -17.17 20.98
N ALA A 322 -5.64 -18.18 20.16
CA ALA A 322 -4.62 -19.09 19.64
C ALA A 322 -3.52 -18.36 18.85
N CYS A 323 -3.81 -17.21 18.23
CA CYS A 323 -2.84 -16.46 17.44
C CYS A 323 -1.76 -15.83 18.33
N GLU A 324 -2.15 -15.16 19.42
CA GLU A 324 -1.17 -14.61 20.36
C GLU A 324 -0.43 -15.72 21.12
N GLU A 325 -1.08 -16.82 21.48
CA GLU A 325 -0.41 -17.97 22.10
C GLU A 325 0.65 -18.58 21.16
N MET A 326 0.34 -18.73 19.86
CA MET A 326 1.32 -19.18 18.88
C MET A 326 2.49 -18.19 18.74
N LYS A 327 2.24 -16.89 18.72
CA LYS A 327 3.31 -15.87 18.67
C LYS A 327 4.21 -15.94 19.89
N GLN A 328 3.64 -16.14 21.09
CA GLN A 328 4.42 -16.32 22.31
C GLN A 328 5.30 -17.58 22.23
N TYR A 329 4.75 -18.70 21.78
CA TYR A 329 5.52 -19.92 21.55
C TYR A 329 6.69 -19.70 20.59
N LEU A 330 6.44 -19.04 19.46
CA LEU A 330 7.48 -18.73 18.48
C LEU A 330 8.59 -17.86 19.08
N ARG A 331 8.24 -16.82 19.85
CA ARG A 331 9.23 -15.97 20.55
C ARG A 331 10.07 -16.77 21.55
N MET A 332 9.45 -17.66 22.32
CA MET A 332 10.16 -18.50 23.30
C MET A 332 11.16 -19.47 22.65
N HIS A 333 10.92 -19.85 21.40
CA HIS A 333 11.78 -20.78 20.64
C HIS A 333 12.69 -20.06 19.63
N ASP A 334 12.92 -18.75 19.82
CA ASP A 334 13.82 -17.93 18.99
C ASP A 334 13.41 -17.85 17.50
N PHE A 335 12.10 -17.92 17.23
CA PHE A 335 11.56 -17.66 15.90
C PHE A 335 11.11 -16.19 15.77
N ASP A 336 11.64 -15.51 14.75
CA ASP A 336 11.17 -14.21 14.34
C ASP A 336 9.76 -14.33 13.72
N ILE A 337 8.76 -13.80 14.43
CA ILE A 337 7.34 -13.82 14.00
C ILE A 337 7.12 -13.12 12.65
N HIS A 338 7.95 -12.14 12.28
CA HIS A 338 7.83 -11.42 11.00
C HIS A 338 8.44 -12.18 9.82
N ARG A 339 9.10 -13.32 10.09
CA ARG A 339 9.70 -14.21 9.08
C ARG A 339 9.25 -15.66 9.22
N THR A 340 8.21 -15.91 10.03
CA THR A 340 7.72 -17.25 10.33
C THR A 340 6.27 -17.43 9.91
N ILE A 341 5.99 -18.54 9.24
CA ILE A 341 4.64 -19.06 9.03
C ILE A 341 4.35 -20.08 10.13
N GLY A 342 3.40 -19.78 11.01
CA GLY A 342 3.07 -20.60 12.17
C GLY A 342 1.72 -21.28 12.03
N MET A 343 1.72 -22.60 12.09
CA MET A 343 0.55 -23.48 12.09
C MET A 343 0.55 -24.35 13.36
N MET A 344 -0.62 -24.87 13.72
CA MET A 344 -0.81 -25.78 14.86
C MET A 344 -1.58 -27.01 14.42
N THR A 345 -1.34 -28.16 15.03
CA THR A 345 -2.08 -29.40 14.75
C THR A 345 -2.20 -30.28 15.98
N ALA A 346 -3.35 -30.91 16.18
CA ALA A 346 -3.55 -31.95 17.20
C ALA A 346 -3.07 -33.34 16.76
N VAL A 347 -2.54 -33.44 15.53
CA VAL A 347 -1.97 -34.67 14.96
C VAL A 347 -0.56 -34.87 15.49
N ARG A 348 -0.15 -36.12 15.68
CA ARG A 348 1.24 -36.43 15.98
C ARG A 348 2.11 -36.17 14.75
N LEU A 349 3.20 -35.45 14.94
CA LEU A 349 3.99 -34.92 13.83
C LEU A 349 4.74 -36.00 13.04
N GLU A 350 4.95 -37.17 13.63
CA GLU A 350 5.42 -38.40 12.97
C GLU A 350 4.49 -38.87 11.83
N ASP A 351 3.20 -38.52 11.88
CA ASP A 351 2.24 -38.85 10.81
C ASP A 351 2.35 -37.92 9.60
N ALA A 352 3.27 -36.94 9.62
CA ALA A 352 3.49 -36.07 8.48
C ALA A 352 3.89 -36.85 7.23
N ALA A 353 3.37 -36.41 6.09
CA ALA A 353 3.76 -36.87 4.76
C ALA A 353 4.65 -35.82 4.09
N TYR A 354 5.66 -36.31 3.38
CA TYR A 354 6.64 -35.49 2.67
C TYR A 354 6.70 -35.97 1.23
N VAL A 355 6.31 -35.12 0.28
CA VAL A 355 6.35 -35.43 -1.15
C VAL A 355 7.27 -34.44 -1.85
N HIS A 356 8.19 -34.94 -2.66
CA HIS A 356 9.11 -34.15 -3.46
C HIS A 356 8.94 -34.49 -4.93
N MET A 357 8.90 -33.46 -5.76
CA MET A 357 8.80 -33.58 -7.20
C MET A 357 9.84 -32.66 -7.85
N LYS A 358 10.53 -33.18 -8.86
CA LYS A 358 11.45 -32.41 -9.68
C LYS A 358 11.07 -32.57 -11.15
N THR A 359 10.98 -31.46 -11.85
CA THR A 359 10.77 -31.39 -13.29
C THR A 359 11.98 -30.70 -13.93
N GLU A 360 11.99 -30.56 -15.26
CA GLU A 360 13.03 -29.80 -15.95
C GLU A 360 12.99 -28.30 -15.62
N CYS A 361 11.79 -27.74 -15.36
CA CYS A 361 11.60 -26.29 -15.22
C CYS A 361 11.49 -25.81 -13.76
N PHE A 362 11.08 -26.68 -12.84
CA PHE A 362 10.91 -26.35 -11.42
C PHE A 362 10.97 -27.58 -10.52
N SER A 363 11.20 -27.34 -9.22
CA SER A 363 11.13 -28.35 -8.17
C SER A 363 10.12 -27.95 -7.09
N LEU A 364 9.44 -28.93 -6.50
CA LEU A 364 8.37 -28.75 -5.53
C LEU A 364 8.52 -29.71 -4.37
N PHE A 365 8.29 -29.23 -3.15
CA PHE A 365 8.33 -30.02 -1.92
C PHE A 365 7.09 -29.71 -1.09
N THR A 366 6.34 -30.75 -0.73
CA THR A 366 5.08 -30.65 0.00
C THR A 366 5.17 -31.39 1.32
N VAL A 367 4.70 -30.73 2.38
CA VAL A 367 4.57 -31.29 3.72
C VAL A 367 3.12 -31.20 4.15
N VAL A 368 2.54 -32.33 4.56
CA VAL A 368 1.15 -32.40 5.03
C VAL A 368 1.06 -33.11 6.37
N THR A 369 0.35 -32.52 7.32
CA THR A 369 -0.18 -33.23 8.49
C THR A 369 -1.69 -33.23 8.41
N ALA A 370 -2.35 -34.38 8.54
CA ALA A 370 -3.79 -34.49 8.36
C ALA A 370 -4.46 -35.21 9.53
N GLY A 371 -5.40 -34.53 10.19
CA GLY A 371 -6.19 -35.04 11.29
C GLY A 371 -7.67 -34.79 11.08
N VAL A 372 -8.44 -35.86 10.94
CA VAL A 372 -9.88 -35.80 10.64
C VAL A 372 -10.75 -35.95 11.89
N GLY A 373 -10.24 -35.48 13.03
CA GLY A 373 -10.95 -35.54 14.32
C GLY A 373 -12.26 -34.76 14.33
N ASN A 374 -12.34 -33.69 13.54
CA ASN A 374 -13.55 -32.93 13.25
C ASN A 374 -13.55 -32.58 11.76
N ALA A 375 -13.82 -33.59 10.93
CA ALA A 375 -13.99 -33.42 9.49
C ALA A 375 -15.32 -32.69 9.21
N VAL A 376 -15.34 -31.84 8.18
CA VAL A 376 -16.46 -30.94 7.89
C VAL A 376 -16.85 -31.02 6.42
N ASP A 377 -18.14 -31.24 6.16
CA ASP A 377 -18.77 -30.93 4.87
C ASP A 377 -19.15 -29.45 4.85
N ILE A 378 -18.43 -28.65 4.06
CA ILE A 378 -18.66 -27.21 3.99
C ILE A 378 -20.06 -26.85 3.48
N SER A 379 -20.70 -27.71 2.69
CA SER A 379 -22.04 -27.46 2.14
C SER A 379 -23.16 -27.58 3.17
N LYS A 380 -22.89 -28.29 4.27
CA LYS A 380 -23.81 -28.52 5.40
C LYS A 380 -23.31 -27.98 6.74
N ALA A 381 -22.15 -27.34 6.77
CA ALA A 381 -21.56 -26.82 8.01
C ALA A 381 -22.48 -25.83 8.76
N TRP A 382 -23.40 -25.16 8.06
CA TRP A 382 -24.39 -24.26 8.65
C TRP A 382 -25.50 -24.98 9.44
N GLU A 383 -25.66 -26.30 9.28
CA GLU A 383 -26.61 -27.13 10.04
C GLU A 383 -26.08 -27.51 11.43
N ARG A 384 -24.80 -27.24 11.72
CA ARG A 384 -24.15 -27.62 12.99
C ARG A 384 -24.52 -26.66 14.13
N GLU A 385 -25.09 -27.19 15.21
CA GLU A 385 -25.54 -26.39 16.36
C GLU A 385 -24.47 -26.20 17.45
N MET A 386 -23.44 -27.06 17.53
CA MET A 386 -22.36 -26.96 18.52
C MET A 386 -21.02 -27.50 17.99
N LEU A 387 -19.92 -26.82 18.33
CA LEU A 387 -18.53 -27.33 18.19
C LEU A 387 -18.28 -28.46 19.20
N THR A 388 -18.95 -29.61 19.03
CA THR A 388 -18.97 -30.71 20.02
C THR A 388 -17.71 -31.59 20.01
N GLN A 389 -16.82 -31.45 19.02
CA GLN A 389 -15.63 -32.28 18.88
C GLN A 389 -14.32 -31.47 18.89
N GLY A 390 -13.23 -32.09 19.37
CA GLY A 390 -11.88 -31.49 19.36
C GLY A 390 -11.42 -31.13 17.93
N PRO A 391 -10.44 -30.23 17.78
CA PRO A 391 -10.08 -29.67 16.47
C PRO A 391 -9.60 -30.74 15.49
N GLY A 392 -10.17 -30.73 14.28
CA GLY A 392 -9.62 -31.41 13.11
C GLY A 392 -8.77 -30.42 12.33
N THR A 393 -7.61 -30.84 11.84
CA THR A 393 -6.67 -29.94 11.17
C THR A 393 -5.92 -30.64 10.04
N ILE A 394 -5.96 -30.07 8.84
CA ILE A 394 -5.06 -30.42 7.75
C ILE A 394 -4.17 -29.20 7.45
N ASN A 395 -2.89 -29.32 7.77
CA ASN A 395 -1.89 -28.30 7.48
C ASN A 395 -1.06 -28.73 6.28
N MET A 396 -0.95 -27.84 5.30
CA MET A 396 -0.23 -28.10 4.04
C MET A 396 0.78 -26.99 3.79
N MET A 397 2.05 -27.35 3.64
CA MET A 397 3.12 -26.43 3.26
C MET A 397 3.69 -26.87 1.92
N ILE A 398 3.58 -26.04 0.90
CA ILE A 398 4.05 -26.31 -0.46
C ILE A 398 5.16 -25.31 -0.80
N PHE A 399 6.36 -25.83 -1.02
CA PHE A 399 7.56 -25.07 -1.38
C PHE A 399 7.87 -25.26 -2.85
N ILE A 400 8.11 -24.17 -3.56
CA ILE A 400 8.26 -24.14 -5.01
C ILE A 400 9.54 -23.38 -5.38
N ASP A 401 10.40 -24.00 -6.16
CA ASP A 401 11.48 -23.29 -6.83
C ASP A 401 10.95 -22.66 -8.12
N GLY A 402 10.58 -21.38 -8.07
CA GLY A 402 9.95 -20.68 -9.18
C GLY A 402 9.56 -19.23 -8.84
N HIS A 403 9.24 -18.46 -9.88
CA HIS A 403 8.71 -17.10 -9.77
C HIS A 403 7.22 -17.09 -10.07
N LEU A 404 6.39 -16.90 -9.04
CA LEU A 404 4.93 -16.88 -9.15
C LEU A 404 4.38 -15.46 -9.09
N THR A 405 3.43 -15.15 -9.98
CA THR A 405 2.57 -13.97 -9.86
C THR A 405 1.58 -14.10 -8.71
N ASP A 406 0.98 -12.99 -8.26
CA ASP A 406 -0.07 -13.04 -7.23
C ASP A 406 -1.28 -13.87 -7.67
N ALA A 407 -1.61 -13.85 -8.97
CA ALA A 407 -2.65 -14.70 -9.55
C ALA A 407 -2.27 -16.19 -9.49
N ALA A 408 -1.01 -16.54 -9.78
CA ALA A 408 -0.51 -17.90 -9.64
C ALA A 408 -0.56 -18.40 -8.19
N TYR A 409 -0.25 -17.55 -7.20
CA TYR A 409 -0.42 -17.92 -5.78
C TYR A 409 -1.88 -18.27 -5.42
N ALA A 410 -2.84 -17.45 -5.88
CA ALA A 410 -4.25 -17.71 -5.63
C ALA A 410 -4.70 -19.04 -6.28
N GLN A 411 -4.32 -19.27 -7.54
CA GLN A 411 -4.64 -20.51 -8.25
C GLN A 411 -3.96 -21.75 -7.64
N ALA A 412 -2.74 -21.60 -7.12
CA ALA A 412 -2.03 -22.65 -6.41
C ALA A 412 -2.78 -23.07 -5.14
N MET A 413 -3.30 -22.13 -4.35
CA MET A 413 -4.13 -22.45 -3.18
C MET A 413 -5.43 -23.17 -3.57
N MET A 414 -6.10 -22.72 -4.64
CA MET A 414 -7.31 -23.39 -5.15
C MET A 414 -7.00 -24.84 -5.55
N THR A 415 -5.94 -25.03 -6.35
CA THR A 415 -5.49 -26.35 -6.83
C THR A 415 -5.14 -27.27 -5.65
N ALA A 416 -4.41 -26.78 -4.64
CA ALA A 416 -4.09 -27.53 -3.44
C ALA A 416 -5.36 -27.91 -2.65
N THR A 417 -6.32 -26.99 -2.53
CA THR A 417 -7.59 -27.24 -1.84
C THR A 417 -8.42 -28.30 -2.55
N GLU A 418 -8.55 -28.24 -3.88
CA GLU A 418 -9.28 -29.22 -4.69
C GLU A 418 -8.62 -30.61 -4.59
N ALA A 419 -7.29 -30.68 -4.64
CA ALA A 419 -6.54 -31.92 -4.47
C ALA A 419 -6.74 -32.54 -3.09
N LYS A 420 -6.73 -31.73 -2.02
CA LYS A 420 -7.04 -32.16 -0.65
C LYS A 420 -8.46 -32.70 -0.56
N VAL A 421 -9.46 -32.01 -1.12
CA VAL A 421 -10.87 -32.46 -1.13
C VAL A 421 -10.98 -33.83 -1.83
N LYS A 422 -10.32 -33.99 -2.98
CA LYS A 422 -10.31 -35.27 -3.70
C LYS A 422 -9.66 -36.39 -2.88
N ALA A 423 -8.58 -36.09 -2.16
CA ALA A 423 -7.94 -37.04 -1.25
C ALA A 423 -8.88 -37.47 -0.10
N LEU A 424 -9.60 -36.52 0.52
CA LEU A 424 -10.60 -36.82 1.56
C LEU A 424 -11.73 -37.70 1.02
N PHE A 425 -12.23 -37.41 -0.17
CA PHE A 425 -13.28 -38.19 -0.83
C PHE A 425 -12.83 -39.63 -1.12
N ASP A 426 -11.65 -39.80 -1.72
CA ASP A 426 -11.13 -41.14 -2.07
C ASP A 426 -10.79 -41.96 -0.82
N GLU A 427 -10.38 -41.30 0.26
CA GLU A 427 -10.20 -41.92 1.57
C GLU A 427 -11.53 -42.09 2.33
N GLN A 428 -12.68 -41.72 1.76
CA GLN A 428 -14.02 -41.86 2.36
C GLN A 428 -14.13 -41.20 3.74
N ILE A 429 -13.59 -39.99 3.87
CA ILE A 429 -13.72 -39.21 5.11
C ILE A 429 -15.13 -38.61 5.16
N ILE A 430 -15.82 -38.85 6.27
CA ILE A 430 -17.18 -38.36 6.50
C ILE A 430 -17.18 -37.28 7.59
N ASP A 431 -18.10 -36.34 7.44
CA ASP A 431 -18.52 -35.43 8.49
C ASP A 431 -19.28 -36.24 9.56
N PRO A 432 -18.81 -36.25 10.83
CA PRO A 432 -19.43 -37.06 11.87
C PRO A 432 -20.81 -36.53 12.32
N GLU A 433 -21.14 -35.27 12.05
CA GLU A 433 -22.42 -34.67 12.45
C GLU A 433 -23.49 -34.86 11.38
N THR A 434 -23.13 -34.67 10.11
CA THR A 434 -24.08 -34.70 8.99
C THR A 434 -24.09 -36.02 8.21
N ALA A 435 -23.13 -36.92 8.51
CA ALA A 435 -22.91 -38.20 7.83
C ALA A 435 -22.70 -38.08 6.30
N THR A 436 -22.22 -36.92 5.82
CA THR A 436 -21.90 -36.68 4.41
C THR A 436 -20.39 -36.65 4.15
N PRO A 437 -19.93 -36.76 2.89
CA PRO A 437 -18.51 -36.66 2.57
C PRO A 437 -17.91 -35.31 3.00
N ALA A 438 -16.80 -35.36 3.73
CA ALA A 438 -16.12 -34.16 4.20
C ALA A 438 -15.29 -33.50 3.09
N THR A 439 -15.24 -32.16 3.10
CA THR A 439 -14.44 -31.34 2.18
C THR A 439 -13.23 -30.69 2.86
N GLY A 440 -13.14 -30.76 4.19
CA GLY A 440 -12.05 -30.21 4.97
C GLY A 440 -12.21 -30.55 6.45
N THR A 441 -11.61 -29.72 7.29
CA THR A 441 -11.79 -29.78 8.75
C THR A 441 -12.09 -28.40 9.32
N SER A 442 -12.27 -28.32 10.64
CA SER A 442 -12.51 -27.06 11.34
C SER A 442 -11.41 -26.00 11.20
N THR A 443 -10.14 -26.40 11.00
CA THR A 443 -8.99 -25.47 11.04
C THR A 443 -7.91 -25.77 10.00
N ASP A 444 -8.30 -26.01 8.74
CA ASP A 444 -7.33 -26.22 7.65
C ASP A 444 -6.43 -25.00 7.42
N SER A 445 -5.12 -25.24 7.22
CA SER A 445 -4.15 -24.20 6.88
C SER A 445 -3.30 -24.59 5.66
N ILE A 446 -3.09 -23.64 4.75
CA ILE A 446 -2.28 -23.83 3.54
C ILE A 446 -1.24 -22.71 3.46
N ALA A 447 -0.01 -23.06 3.12
CA ALA A 447 1.05 -22.11 2.77
C ALA A 447 1.67 -22.49 1.43
N ILE A 448 1.61 -21.59 0.46
CA ILE A 448 2.33 -21.68 -0.82
C ILE A 448 3.55 -20.76 -0.73
N ALA A 449 4.75 -21.33 -0.74
CA ALA A 449 6.01 -20.60 -0.63
C ALA A 449 6.82 -20.76 -1.92
N ALA A 450 7.29 -19.66 -2.50
CA ALA A 450 8.12 -19.69 -3.70
C ALA A 450 9.41 -18.89 -3.55
N THR A 451 10.48 -19.36 -4.20
CA THR A 451 11.80 -18.72 -4.20
C THR A 451 11.80 -17.34 -4.86
N GLN A 452 10.80 -17.05 -5.72
CA GLN A 452 10.75 -15.87 -6.58
C GLN A 452 11.97 -15.75 -7.50
N LYS A 453 12.53 -16.91 -7.89
CA LYS A 453 13.67 -17.07 -8.80
C LYS A 453 13.37 -18.19 -9.80
N GLY A 454 14.12 -18.26 -10.90
CA GLY A 454 13.97 -19.31 -11.90
C GLY A 454 12.74 -19.10 -12.79
N HIS A 455 12.14 -20.19 -13.25
CA HIS A 455 11.04 -20.16 -14.23
C HIS A 455 9.86 -19.29 -13.77
N TYR A 456 9.36 -18.45 -14.67
CA TYR A 456 8.23 -17.55 -14.42
C TYR A 456 6.88 -18.23 -14.68
N PHE A 457 6.02 -18.22 -13.68
CA PHE A 457 4.69 -18.81 -13.72
C PHE A 457 3.64 -17.71 -13.60
N GLU A 458 3.02 -17.38 -14.73
CA GLU A 458 1.88 -16.45 -14.77
C GLU A 458 0.64 -17.05 -14.09
N TYR A 459 0.45 -18.36 -14.23
CA TYR A 459 -0.71 -19.12 -13.76
C TYR A 459 -0.31 -20.45 -13.12
N ALA A 460 -1.09 -20.89 -12.14
CA ALA A 460 -0.93 -22.18 -11.44
C ALA A 460 -2.24 -22.98 -11.33
N GLY A 461 -3.18 -22.76 -12.24
CA GLY A 461 -4.43 -23.54 -12.31
C GLY A 461 -4.18 -25.03 -12.60
N THR A 462 -5.17 -25.86 -12.32
CA THR A 462 -5.09 -27.33 -12.29
C THR A 462 -4.44 -28.01 -13.50
N ILE A 463 -4.56 -27.43 -14.70
CA ILE A 463 -4.01 -28.00 -15.93
C ILE A 463 -2.59 -27.51 -16.28
N THR A 464 -2.12 -26.43 -15.64
CA THR A 464 -0.78 -25.90 -15.90
C THR A 464 0.29 -26.87 -15.37
N PRO A 465 1.54 -26.81 -15.87
CA PRO A 465 2.60 -27.72 -15.40
C PRO A 465 2.79 -27.68 -13.88
N ILE A 466 2.84 -26.47 -13.31
CA ILE A 466 2.95 -26.26 -11.86
C ILE A 466 1.67 -26.67 -11.13
N GLY A 467 0.47 -26.40 -11.67
CA GLY A 467 -0.79 -26.82 -11.07
C GLY A 467 -0.94 -28.34 -11.01
N LYS A 468 -0.58 -29.07 -12.07
CA LYS A 468 -0.54 -30.54 -12.09
C LYS A 468 0.38 -31.10 -11.01
N ALA A 469 1.57 -30.51 -10.84
CA ALA A 469 2.52 -30.93 -9.81
C ALA A 469 2.01 -30.64 -8.40
N ILE A 470 1.44 -29.44 -8.15
CA ILE A 470 0.82 -29.09 -6.87
C ILE A 470 -0.32 -30.07 -6.56
N GLY A 471 -1.24 -30.26 -7.52
CA GLY A 471 -2.41 -31.12 -7.33
C GLY A 471 -2.02 -32.56 -7.03
N ARG A 472 -1.08 -33.14 -7.78
CA ARG A 472 -0.57 -34.48 -7.53
C ARG A 472 0.12 -34.58 -6.17
N SER A 473 1.04 -33.66 -5.87
CA SER A 473 1.84 -33.69 -4.65
C SER A 473 0.97 -33.56 -3.39
N VAL A 474 -0.01 -32.64 -3.41
CA VAL A 474 -0.95 -32.46 -2.30
C VAL A 474 -1.87 -33.67 -2.16
N TYR A 475 -2.43 -34.18 -3.25
CA TYR A 475 -3.28 -35.38 -3.21
C TYR A 475 -2.55 -36.58 -2.59
N GLU A 476 -1.34 -36.88 -3.09
CA GLU A 476 -0.52 -38.00 -2.59
C GLU A 476 -0.13 -37.80 -1.11
N ALA A 477 0.35 -36.60 -0.74
CA ALA A 477 0.76 -36.29 0.62
C ALA A 477 -0.41 -36.36 1.62
N THR A 478 -1.58 -35.81 1.26
CA THR A 478 -2.77 -35.86 2.11
C THR A 478 -3.22 -37.29 2.34
N ARG A 479 -3.26 -38.14 1.30
CA ARG A 479 -3.63 -39.56 1.45
C ARG A 479 -2.65 -40.31 2.36
N GLN A 480 -1.34 -40.12 2.16
CA GLN A 480 -0.32 -40.74 3.01
C GLN A 480 -0.47 -40.33 4.48
N ALA A 481 -0.67 -39.03 4.75
CA ALA A 481 -0.86 -38.54 6.12
C ALA A 481 -2.14 -39.11 6.77
N LEU A 482 -3.24 -39.20 6.02
CA LEU A 482 -4.51 -39.79 6.51
C LEU A 482 -4.39 -41.28 6.79
N GLN A 483 -3.67 -42.03 5.95
CA GLN A 483 -3.44 -43.47 6.13
C GLN A 483 -2.63 -43.73 7.41
N LYS A 484 -1.52 -43.02 7.61
CA LYS A 484 -0.73 -43.08 8.85
C LYS A 484 -1.57 -42.75 10.09
N TYR A 485 -2.34 -41.65 10.01
CA TYR A 485 -3.25 -41.25 11.09
C TYR A 485 -4.29 -42.33 11.44
N ARG A 486 -4.83 -43.04 10.43
CA ARG A 486 -5.80 -44.13 10.62
C ARG A 486 -5.17 -45.39 11.20
N GLU A 487 -4.03 -45.81 10.69
CA GLU A 487 -3.29 -46.97 11.20
C GLU A 487 -3.00 -46.79 12.68
N ARG A 488 -2.52 -45.62 13.08
CA ARG A 488 -2.28 -45.28 14.47
C ARG A 488 -3.54 -45.32 15.32
N ARG A 489 -4.67 -44.79 14.84
CA ARG A 489 -5.95 -44.87 15.59
C ARG A 489 -6.39 -46.31 15.83
N ARG A 490 -6.08 -47.24 14.91
CA ARG A 490 -6.37 -48.67 15.07
C ARG A 490 -5.45 -49.35 16.09
N GLU A 491 -4.21 -48.89 16.26
CA GLU A 491 -3.28 -49.43 17.27
C GLU A 491 -3.65 -49.02 18.71
N TYR A 492 -4.43 -47.94 18.88
CA TYR A 492 -4.88 -47.42 20.18
C TYR A 492 -6.34 -47.76 20.54
N GLN A 493 -7.07 -48.45 19.65
CA GLN A 493 -8.41 -49.01 19.89
C GLN A 493 -8.32 -50.51 20.11
#